data_AF-A0A972H688-F1
#
_entry.id   AF-A0A972H688-F1
#
_cell.length_a   1.000
_cell.length_b   1.000
_cell.length_c   1.000
_cell.angle_alpha   90.00
_cell.angle_beta   90.00
_cell.angle_gamma   90.00
#
_symmetry.space_group_name_H-M   'P 1'
#
loop_
_entity.id
_entity.type
_entity.pdbx_description
1 polymer ?
#
loop_
_entity_poly.entity_id
_entity_poly.type
_entity_poly.pdbx_seq_one_letter_code
_entity_poly.pdbx_strand_id
1 'polypeptide(L)'
;MIEVTRCSIISIGFGEKRYAYVVSTHEDPNITNIKLDLRKYPEIKKALQSKKSVIINDALNDPLMASVKDMIAPLGIKSIVVMPIIHRDEVIGTLFLRTSKKKRFTDREIRLCKAIANTTANALYNAFLFEKLENEKERLKKLAITDYLTGVYNIRYFYHRLEEEFSRAERYGDPISCIMLDIDHFKKINDTYGHRTGDLVLREFAQLIRRHTRKSDVFARYGGEEFIILLPHTPVDGAVVEAERLRNFIKNHKFKGIKNEKITSSMGIACWPVHEINTADDLITLADHALFRAKSSGRDKIVVSKQLRKKKDKN
;
A
#
# COMPACT_ATOMS: atom_id res chain seq x y z
N MET A 1 24.54 28.58 29.44
CA MET A 1 23.53 27.93 28.56
C MET A 1 24.15 27.81 27.17
N ILE A 2 23.94 26.71 26.43
CA ILE A 2 24.52 26.59 25.08
C ILE A 2 23.73 27.52 24.16
N GLU A 3 24.32 28.64 23.74
CA GLU A 3 23.71 29.57 22.79
C GLU A 3 23.70 28.93 21.38
N VAL A 4 22.61 28.22 21.05
CA VAL A 4 22.41 27.47 19.79
C VAL A 4 21.31 28.14 18.98
N THR A 5 21.54 28.36 17.68
CA THR A 5 20.50 28.93 16.81
C THR A 5 19.61 27.86 16.20
N ARG A 6 20.15 26.67 15.91
CA ARG A 6 19.37 25.54 15.38
C ARG A 6 19.82 24.23 16.01
N CYS A 7 18.87 23.43 16.48
CA CYS A 7 19.12 22.08 16.96
C CYS A 7 18.10 21.14 16.31
N SER A 8 18.56 20.02 15.78
CA SER A 8 17.69 19.04 15.12
C SER A 8 18.14 17.62 15.43
N ILE A 9 17.19 16.70 15.59
CA ILE A 9 17.45 15.26 15.62
C ILE A 9 17.22 14.74 14.20
N ILE A 10 18.23 14.06 13.67
CA ILE A 10 18.21 13.51 12.31
C ILE A 10 18.25 12.00 12.43
N SER A 11 17.22 11.34 11.91
CA SER A 11 17.13 9.90 11.71
C SER A 11 17.82 9.47 10.42
N ILE A 12 18.45 8.30 10.40
CA ILE A 12 18.87 7.65 9.16
C ILE A 12 18.10 6.35 8.85
N GLY A 13 17.16 5.95 9.71
CA GLY A 13 16.41 4.70 9.61
C GLY A 13 17.29 3.44 9.52
N PHE A 14 16.70 2.29 9.18
CA PHE A 14 17.41 1.08 8.77
C PHE A 14 17.34 0.95 7.24
N GLY A 15 18.30 1.52 6.51
CA GLY A 15 18.24 1.49 5.05
C GLY A 15 19.27 2.38 4.35
N GLU A 16 18.99 2.74 3.10
CA GLU A 16 19.91 3.48 2.23
C GLU A 16 20.51 4.71 2.90
N LYS A 17 21.83 4.69 3.12
CA LYS A 17 22.64 5.79 3.67
C LYS A 17 22.74 7.02 2.74
N ARG A 18 21.85 7.14 1.76
CA ARG A 18 21.77 8.28 0.85
C ARG A 18 20.90 9.39 1.44
N TYR A 19 19.86 9.03 2.19
CA TYR A 19 18.92 10.00 2.75
C TYR A 19 18.84 9.89 4.27
N ALA A 20 18.48 11.00 4.90
CA ALA A 20 18.18 11.10 6.32
C ALA A 20 16.91 11.92 6.52
N TYR A 21 16.30 11.87 7.69
CA TYR A 21 15.04 12.54 7.99
C TYR A 21 15.15 13.37 9.25
N VAL A 22 14.78 14.66 9.17
CA VAL A 22 14.64 15.49 10.38
C VAL A 22 13.41 15.02 11.14
N VAL A 23 13.59 14.45 12.33
CA VAL A 23 12.48 13.94 13.14
C VAL A 23 12.02 14.95 14.20
N SER A 24 12.87 15.92 14.54
CA SER A 24 12.53 17.02 15.43
C SER A 24 13.50 18.18 15.23
N THR A 25 13.04 19.41 15.41
CA THR A 25 13.88 20.62 15.37
C THR A 25 13.40 21.65 16.38
N HIS A 26 14.32 22.46 16.90
CA HIS A 26 14.01 23.51 17.87
C HIS A 26 13.29 24.72 17.24
N GLU A 27 13.58 25.04 15.98
CA GLU A 27 13.04 26.24 15.31
C GLU A 27 11.54 26.17 15.08
N ASP A 28 11.02 24.98 14.79
CA ASP A 28 9.60 24.71 14.62
C ASP A 28 9.33 23.24 15.01
N PRO A 29 8.68 22.99 16.16
CA PRO A 29 8.38 21.64 16.60
C PRO A 29 7.41 20.89 15.68
N ASN A 30 6.70 21.58 14.77
CA ASN A 30 5.82 20.94 13.79
C ASN A 30 6.58 20.37 12.58
N ILE A 31 7.83 20.78 12.39
CA ILE A 31 8.67 20.27 11.30
C ILE A 31 9.15 18.86 11.65
N THR A 32 8.56 17.88 10.95
CA THR A 32 8.93 16.47 11.02
C THR A 32 9.06 15.88 9.61
N ASN A 33 9.82 14.82 9.46
CA ASN A 33 10.04 14.06 8.22
C ASN A 33 10.59 14.84 7.02
N ILE A 34 11.37 15.91 7.25
CA ILE A 34 12.10 16.56 6.15
C ILE A 34 13.20 15.61 5.65
N LYS A 35 13.10 15.23 4.38
CA LYS A 35 14.10 14.41 3.69
C LYS A 35 15.36 15.21 3.37
N LEU A 36 16.50 14.74 3.86
CA LEU A 36 17.83 15.29 3.62
C LEU A 36 18.60 14.39 2.67
N ASP A 37 19.20 14.95 1.62
CA ASP A 37 20.19 14.26 0.79
C ASP A 37 21.57 14.39 1.44
N LEU A 38 22.10 13.29 1.97
CA LEU A 38 23.35 13.28 2.74
C LEU A 38 24.59 13.71 1.93
N ARG A 39 24.49 13.79 0.59
CA ARG A 39 25.53 14.38 -0.26
C ARG A 39 25.74 15.88 0.00
N LYS A 40 24.71 16.56 0.53
CA LYS A 40 24.76 17.98 0.89
C LYS A 40 25.20 18.23 2.34
N TYR A 41 25.50 17.18 3.10
CA TYR A 41 25.83 17.25 4.53
C TYR A 41 27.08 16.42 4.85
N PRO A 42 28.28 16.84 4.39
CA PRO A 42 29.53 16.11 4.57
C PRO A 42 29.88 15.87 6.05
N GLU A 43 29.53 16.78 6.94
CA GLU A 43 29.69 16.70 8.38
C GLU A 43 28.84 15.59 9.02
N ILE A 44 27.59 15.44 8.57
CA ILE A 44 26.70 14.35 9.01
C ILE A 44 27.26 13.04 8.50
N LYS A 45 27.61 12.96 7.22
CA LYS A 45 28.21 11.76 6.62
C LYS A 45 29.47 11.32 7.37
N LYS A 46 30.37 12.24 7.72
CA LYS A 46 31.58 11.95 8.50
C LYS A 46 31.25 11.42 9.90
N ALA A 47 30.27 12.00 10.59
CA ALA A 47 29.85 11.52 11.91
C ALA A 47 29.25 10.10 11.84
N LEU A 48 28.42 9.82 10.83
CA LEU A 48 27.83 8.50 10.58
C LEU A 48 28.90 7.44 10.28
N GLN A 49 29.90 7.77 9.46
CA GLN A 49 30.96 6.85 9.06
C GLN A 49 31.97 6.59 10.18
N SER A 50 32.38 7.63 10.89
CA SER A 50 33.40 7.52 11.94
C SER A 50 32.84 7.06 13.29
N LYS A 51 31.52 7.10 13.47
CA LYS A 51 30.83 6.93 14.77
C LYS A 51 31.34 7.90 15.85
N LYS A 52 31.96 9.01 15.45
CA LYS A 52 32.53 10.03 16.33
C LYS A 52 31.87 11.37 16.10
N SER A 53 31.86 12.20 17.14
CA SER A 53 31.38 13.57 17.07
C SER A 53 32.21 14.40 16.09
N VAL A 54 31.55 15.21 15.29
CA VAL A 54 32.18 16.18 14.37
C VAL A 54 31.89 17.57 14.89
N ILE A 55 32.94 18.36 15.15
CA ILE A 55 32.83 19.72 15.69
C ILE A 55 33.56 20.64 14.72
N ILE A 56 32.85 21.64 14.21
CA ILE A 56 33.33 22.61 13.24
C ILE A 56 33.15 23.99 13.86
N ASN A 57 34.26 24.64 14.22
CA ASN A 57 34.21 25.95 14.88
C ASN A 57 34.06 27.11 13.87
N ASP A 58 34.44 26.90 12.60
CA ASP A 58 34.31 27.89 11.52
C ASP A 58 33.89 27.23 10.20
N ALA A 59 32.58 27.13 9.96
CA ALA A 59 32.01 26.38 8.86
C ALA A 59 32.38 26.91 7.46
N LEU A 60 32.72 28.19 7.33
CA LEU A 60 33.08 28.79 6.04
C LEU A 60 34.54 28.54 5.64
N ASN A 61 35.38 28.13 6.60
CA ASN A 61 36.81 27.91 6.41
C ASN A 61 37.24 26.47 6.70
N ASP A 62 36.34 25.61 7.21
CA ASP A 62 36.63 24.21 7.48
C ASP A 62 36.74 23.40 6.18
N PRO A 63 37.83 22.64 5.96
CA PRO A 63 38.03 21.85 4.75
C PRO A 63 36.89 20.84 4.48
N LEU A 64 36.24 20.32 5.52
CA LEU A 64 35.14 19.37 5.39
C LEU A 64 33.91 19.99 4.71
N MET A 65 33.73 21.31 4.85
CA MET A 65 32.58 22.05 4.34
C MET A 65 32.84 22.70 2.98
N ALA A 66 34.06 22.58 2.43
CA ALA A 66 34.46 23.28 1.21
C ALA A 66 33.51 23.04 0.02
N SER A 67 33.02 21.80 -0.15
CA SER A 67 32.12 21.42 -1.25
C SER A 67 30.70 21.97 -1.13
N VAL A 68 30.31 22.46 0.04
CA VAL A 68 28.96 22.99 0.33
C VAL A 68 28.99 24.44 0.83
N LYS A 69 30.16 25.10 0.77
CA LYS A 69 30.40 26.44 1.32
C LYS A 69 29.39 27.48 0.81
N ASP A 70 29.17 27.52 -0.51
CA ASP A 70 28.26 28.49 -1.14
C ASP A 70 26.80 28.24 -0.76
N MET A 71 26.44 27.00 -0.43
CA MET A 71 25.10 26.64 0.03
C MET A 71 24.86 27.06 1.48
N ILE A 72 25.88 26.98 2.35
CA ILE A 72 25.73 27.28 3.78
C ILE A 72 25.93 28.77 4.12
N ALA A 73 26.68 29.51 3.31
CA ALA A 73 27.00 30.91 3.58
C ALA A 73 25.77 31.82 3.73
N PRO A 74 24.74 31.72 2.86
CA PRO A 74 23.50 32.51 3.00
C PRO A 74 22.67 32.14 4.24
N LEU A 75 22.85 30.93 4.78
CA LEU A 75 22.10 30.43 5.95
C LEU A 75 22.63 31.00 7.27
N GLY A 76 23.72 31.76 7.25
CA GLY A 76 24.32 32.38 8.44
C GLY A 76 24.95 31.40 9.42
N ILE A 77 25.16 30.13 9.02
CA ILE A 77 25.75 29.09 9.89
C ILE A 77 27.25 29.34 10.02
N LYS A 78 27.75 29.45 11.25
CA LYS A 78 29.17 29.72 11.56
C LYS A 78 29.86 28.58 12.27
N SER A 79 29.19 27.87 13.18
CA SER A 79 29.75 26.67 13.83
C SER A 79 28.72 25.56 13.86
N ILE A 80 29.21 24.32 13.86
CA ILE A 80 28.40 23.11 13.70
C ILE A 80 28.90 22.04 14.67
N VAL A 81 27.96 21.33 15.29
CA VAL A 81 28.24 20.12 16.07
C VAL A 81 27.31 19.02 15.58
N VAL A 82 27.91 17.89 15.19
CA VAL A 82 27.19 16.65 14.88
C VAL A 82 27.58 15.62 15.93
N MET A 83 26.61 15.18 16.72
CA MET A 83 26.78 14.10 17.69
C MET A 83 26.08 12.86 17.17
N PRO A 84 26.77 11.74 16.91
CA PRO A 84 26.10 10.51 16.54
C PRO A 84 25.21 10.02 17.68
N ILE A 85 23.99 9.60 17.34
CA ILE A 85 23.08 8.91 18.24
C ILE A 85 23.29 7.43 18.00
N ILE A 86 23.83 6.73 19.01
CA ILE A 86 24.29 5.34 18.90
C ILE A 86 23.45 4.45 19.79
N HIS A 87 22.97 3.33 19.24
CA HIS A 87 22.31 2.28 20.00
C HIS A 87 22.98 0.94 19.68
N ARG A 88 23.51 0.25 20.70
CA ARG A 88 24.19 -1.06 20.59
C ARG A 88 25.19 -1.12 19.41
N ASP A 89 26.07 -0.13 19.35
CA ASP A 89 27.13 0.05 18.33
C ASP A 89 26.69 0.51 16.93
N GLU A 90 25.39 0.63 16.64
CA GLU A 90 24.89 1.19 15.38
C GLU A 90 24.53 2.67 15.54
N VAL A 91 24.92 3.48 14.55
CA VAL A 91 24.51 4.88 14.48
C VAL A 91 23.12 4.92 13.87
N ILE A 92 22.12 5.33 14.65
CA ILE A 92 20.71 5.38 14.22
C ILE A 92 20.26 6.78 13.86
N GLY A 93 21.10 7.78 14.12
CA GLY A 93 20.83 9.17 13.81
C GLY A 93 21.96 10.09 14.26
N THR A 94 21.71 11.39 14.20
CA THR A 94 22.59 12.42 14.75
C THR A 94 21.80 13.51 15.44
N LEU A 95 22.35 14.02 16.54
CA LEU A 95 21.96 15.31 17.11
C LEU A 95 22.80 16.38 16.41
N PHE A 96 22.13 17.30 15.73
CA PHE A 96 22.75 18.28 14.84
C PHE A 96 22.51 19.70 15.34
N LEU A 97 23.56 20.35 15.79
CA LEU A 97 23.53 21.71 16.31
C LEU A 97 24.27 22.66 15.37
N ARG A 98 23.72 23.86 15.19
CA ARG A 98 24.29 24.93 14.39
C ARG A 98 24.16 26.26 15.13
N THR A 99 25.17 27.12 15.00
CA THR A 99 25.21 28.46 15.59
C THR A 99 25.43 29.51 14.52
N SER A 100 24.89 30.72 14.72
CA SER A 100 25.18 31.90 13.88
C SER A 100 26.44 32.67 14.27
N LYS A 101 27.08 32.27 15.38
CA LYS A 101 28.34 32.85 15.89
C LYS A 101 29.46 31.82 15.80
N LYS A 102 30.67 32.27 15.46
CA LYS A 102 31.88 31.44 15.58
C LYS A 102 32.10 31.12 17.05
N LYS A 103 32.11 29.84 17.41
CA LYS A 103 32.17 29.38 18.78
C LYS A 103 33.07 28.17 18.89
N ARG A 104 33.93 28.15 19.92
CA ARG A 104 34.55 26.91 20.42
C ARG A 104 33.66 26.32 21.49
N PHE A 105 33.21 25.10 21.30
CA PHE A 105 32.39 24.38 22.28
C PHE A 105 33.27 23.90 23.43
N THR A 106 32.82 24.14 24.66
CA THR A 106 33.54 23.65 25.85
C THR A 106 33.27 22.17 26.09
N ASP A 107 34.14 21.50 26.83
CA ASP A 107 33.94 20.08 27.16
C ASP A 107 32.63 19.82 27.93
N ARG A 108 32.18 20.79 28.73
CA ARG A 108 30.90 20.70 29.44
C ARG A 108 29.72 20.68 28.46
N GLU A 109 29.77 21.51 27.42
CA GLU A 109 28.72 21.56 26.38
C GLU A 109 28.72 20.29 25.54
N ILE A 110 29.90 19.78 25.19
CA ILE A 110 30.05 18.51 24.47
C ILE A 110 29.51 17.34 25.30
N ARG A 111 29.84 17.28 26.61
CA ARG A 111 29.31 16.26 27.53
C ARG A 111 27.79 16.32 27.63
N LEU A 112 27.20 17.51 27.70
CA LEU A 112 25.75 17.67 27.71
C LEU A 112 25.13 17.17 26.40
N CYS A 113 25.67 17.56 25.25
CA CYS A 113 25.17 17.09 23.95
C CYS A 113 25.27 15.55 23.82
N LYS A 114 26.34 14.95 24.34
CA LYS A 114 26.52 13.50 24.38
C LYS A 114 25.48 12.82 25.28
N ALA A 115 25.18 13.38 26.45
CA ALA A 115 24.13 12.86 27.33
C ALA A 115 22.74 12.94 26.67
N ILE A 116 22.44 14.03 25.98
CA ILE A 116 21.20 14.18 25.20
C ILE A 116 21.15 13.15 24.07
N ALA A 117 22.23 12.98 23.31
CA ALA A 117 22.29 11.99 22.23
C ALA A 117 22.05 10.56 22.76
N ASN A 118 22.67 10.20 23.89
CA ASN A 118 22.50 8.88 24.50
C ASN A 118 21.07 8.64 25.03
N THR A 119 20.47 9.62 25.69
CA THR A 119 19.08 9.51 26.17
C THR A 119 18.08 9.46 25.01
N THR A 120 18.35 10.23 23.95
CA THR A 120 17.57 10.23 22.70
C THR A 120 17.68 8.88 21.97
N ALA A 121 18.80 8.17 22.10
CA ALA A 121 19.04 6.92 21.37
C ALA A 121 17.96 5.88 21.62
N ASN A 122 17.52 5.68 22.86
CA ASN A 122 16.48 4.70 23.18
C ASN A 122 15.11 5.12 22.63
N ALA A 123 14.72 6.39 22.78
CA ALA A 123 13.45 6.89 22.26
C ALA A 123 13.40 6.83 20.73
N LEU A 124 14.48 7.25 20.07
CA LEU A 124 14.61 7.22 18.62
C LEU A 124 14.60 5.77 18.08
N TYR A 125 15.31 4.85 18.75
CA TYR A 125 15.30 3.44 18.41
C TYR A 125 13.91 2.81 18.55
N ASN A 126 13.20 3.10 19.64
CA ASN A 126 11.84 2.61 19.86
C ASN A 126 10.86 3.12 18.79
N ALA A 127 10.96 4.40 18.41
CA ALA A 127 10.14 4.97 17.34
C ALA A 127 10.37 4.23 16.00
N PHE A 128 11.62 3.93 15.66
CA PHE A 128 11.92 3.13 14.46
C PHE A 128 11.40 1.71 14.53
N LEU A 129 11.55 1.06 15.68
CA LEU A 129 11.10 -0.31 15.85
C LEU A 129 9.57 -0.39 15.69
N PHE A 130 8.85 0.58 16.22
CA PHE A 130 7.41 0.69 16.07
C PHE A 130 6.99 0.91 14.61
N GLU A 131 7.62 1.85 13.89
CA GLU A 131 7.35 2.08 12.48
C GLU A 131 7.63 0.83 11.63
N LYS A 132 8.75 0.16 11.87
CA LYS A 132 9.10 -1.09 11.18
C LYS A 132 8.08 -2.20 11.45
N LEU A 133 7.66 -2.33 12.71
CA LEU A 133 6.66 -3.32 13.11
C LEU A 133 5.33 -3.07 12.41
N GLU A 134 4.86 -1.82 12.35
CA GLU A 134 3.59 -1.50 11.69
C GLU A 134 3.66 -1.73 10.17
N ASN A 135 4.78 -1.38 9.53
CA ASN A 135 5.00 -1.66 8.11
C ASN A 135 5.01 -3.16 7.79
N GLU A 136 5.72 -3.98 8.60
CA GLU A 136 5.73 -5.44 8.42
C GLU A 136 4.35 -6.05 8.72
N LYS A 137 3.65 -5.55 9.73
CA LYS A 137 2.27 -5.98 10.02
C LYS A 137 1.32 -5.67 8.87
N GLU A 138 1.40 -4.48 8.27
CA GLU A 138 0.64 -4.13 7.07
C GLU A 138 1.00 -5.02 5.87
N ARG A 139 2.28 -5.31 5.69
CA ARG A 139 2.74 -6.24 4.65
C ARG A 139 2.20 -7.65 4.85
N LEU A 140 2.28 -8.18 6.08
CA LEU A 140 1.75 -9.49 6.44
C LEU A 140 0.24 -9.55 6.26
N LYS A 141 -0.50 -8.52 6.69
CA LYS A 141 -1.94 -8.43 6.43
C LYS A 141 -2.25 -8.51 4.94
N LYS A 142 -1.56 -7.74 4.10
CA LYS A 142 -1.75 -7.78 2.64
C LYS A 142 -1.49 -9.19 2.09
N LEU A 143 -0.36 -9.80 2.44
CA LEU A 143 -0.03 -11.16 2.01
C LEU A 143 -1.06 -12.20 2.47
N ALA A 144 -1.61 -12.04 3.67
CA ALA A 144 -2.61 -12.96 4.21
C ALA A 144 -3.97 -12.88 3.50
N ILE A 145 -4.33 -11.72 2.94
CA ILE A 145 -5.66 -11.47 2.36
C ILE A 145 -5.67 -11.36 0.84
N THR A 146 -4.52 -11.33 0.17
CA THR A 146 -4.44 -11.22 -1.30
C THR A 146 -3.96 -12.50 -1.98
N ASP A 147 -4.42 -12.73 -3.21
CA ASP A 147 -3.88 -13.74 -4.12
C ASP A 147 -2.50 -13.32 -4.64
N TYR A 148 -1.52 -14.21 -4.53
CA TYR A 148 -0.11 -13.91 -4.83
C TYR A 148 0.14 -13.59 -6.30
N LEU A 149 -0.65 -14.16 -7.22
CA LEU A 149 -0.45 -13.99 -8.66
C LEU A 149 -1.02 -12.67 -9.13
N THR A 150 -2.28 -12.38 -8.75
CA THR A 150 -3.10 -11.30 -9.30
C THR A 150 -3.12 -10.04 -8.43
N GLY A 151 -2.82 -10.18 -7.13
CA GLY A 151 -2.81 -9.08 -6.16
C GLY A 151 -4.18 -8.56 -5.75
N VAL A 152 -5.28 -9.21 -6.18
CA VAL A 152 -6.63 -8.96 -5.66
C VAL A 152 -6.87 -9.78 -4.39
N TYR A 153 -8.02 -9.66 -3.75
CA TYR A 153 -8.28 -10.45 -2.55
C TYR A 153 -8.27 -11.96 -2.86
N ASN A 154 -7.87 -12.76 -1.88
CA ASN A 154 -7.99 -14.21 -1.97
C ASN A 154 -9.39 -14.66 -1.55
N ILE A 155 -9.72 -15.90 -1.86
CA ILE A 155 -11.03 -16.48 -1.57
C ILE A 155 -11.36 -16.48 -0.06
N ARG A 156 -10.37 -16.68 0.81
CA ARG A 156 -10.59 -16.65 2.27
C ARG A 156 -11.08 -15.29 2.75
N TYR A 157 -10.47 -14.21 2.25
CA TYR A 157 -10.89 -12.85 2.59
C TYR A 157 -12.28 -12.54 2.03
N PHE A 158 -12.61 -13.05 0.85
CA PHE A 158 -13.94 -12.88 0.27
C PHE A 158 -15.03 -13.48 1.16
N TYR A 159 -14.88 -14.73 1.61
CA TYR A 159 -15.87 -15.39 2.48
C TYR A 159 -16.09 -14.61 3.78
N HIS A 160 -15.01 -14.15 4.43
CA HIS A 160 -15.13 -13.32 5.63
C HIS A 160 -15.95 -12.05 5.37
N ARG A 161 -15.68 -11.34 4.26
CA ARG A 161 -16.42 -10.12 3.92
C ARG A 161 -17.86 -10.42 3.51
N LEU A 162 -18.11 -11.55 2.86
CA LEU A 162 -19.44 -11.98 2.49
C LEU A 162 -20.30 -12.20 3.74
N GLU A 163 -19.79 -12.92 4.75
CA GLU A 163 -20.53 -13.13 6.01
C GLU A 163 -20.91 -11.81 6.69
N GLU A 164 -19.95 -10.88 6.78
CA GLU A 164 -20.17 -9.55 7.36
C GLU A 164 -21.25 -8.75 6.59
N GLU A 165 -21.13 -8.68 5.27
CA GLU A 165 -22.06 -7.91 4.44
C GLU A 165 -23.43 -8.57 4.32
N PHE A 166 -23.51 -9.91 4.33
CA PHE A 166 -24.78 -10.63 4.32
C PHE A 166 -25.55 -10.40 5.63
N SER A 167 -24.89 -10.54 6.80
CA SER A 167 -25.51 -10.23 8.09
C SER A 167 -25.98 -8.78 8.19
N ARG A 168 -25.22 -7.85 7.57
CA ARG A 168 -25.58 -6.44 7.48
C ARG A 168 -26.82 -6.23 6.61
N ALA A 169 -26.86 -6.87 5.44
CA ALA A 169 -27.99 -6.83 4.51
C ALA A 169 -29.27 -7.36 5.17
N GLU A 170 -29.21 -8.51 5.86
CA GLU A 170 -30.34 -9.07 6.60
C GLU A 170 -30.89 -8.12 7.67
N ARG A 171 -29.99 -7.44 8.39
CA ARG A 171 -30.38 -6.51 9.46
C ARG A 171 -31.07 -5.25 8.93
N TYR A 172 -30.56 -4.68 7.84
CA TYR A 172 -31.01 -3.37 7.36
C TYR A 172 -31.94 -3.45 6.14
N GLY A 173 -32.11 -4.63 5.54
CA GLY A 173 -32.93 -4.83 4.34
C GLY A 173 -32.28 -4.34 3.05
N ASP A 174 -30.96 -4.09 3.05
CA ASP A 174 -30.22 -3.59 1.90
C ASP A 174 -29.86 -4.71 0.92
N PRO A 175 -30.02 -4.52 -0.40
CA PRO A 175 -29.71 -5.57 -1.37
C PRO A 175 -28.20 -5.83 -1.45
N ILE A 176 -27.82 -7.10 -1.59
CA ILE A 176 -26.44 -7.51 -1.86
C ILE A 176 -26.42 -8.41 -3.10
N SER A 177 -25.52 -8.11 -4.03
CA SER A 177 -25.35 -8.90 -5.25
C SER A 177 -23.98 -9.55 -5.30
N CYS A 178 -23.90 -10.71 -5.93
CA CYS A 178 -22.67 -11.44 -6.20
C CYS A 178 -22.55 -11.70 -7.70
N ILE A 179 -21.37 -11.44 -8.25
CA ILE A 179 -21.01 -11.76 -9.62
C ILE A 179 -19.90 -12.80 -9.59
N MET A 180 -20.13 -13.98 -10.16
CA MET A 180 -19.09 -14.96 -10.45
C MET A 180 -18.64 -14.80 -11.91
N LEU A 181 -17.34 -14.73 -12.16
CA LEU A 181 -16.74 -14.46 -13.46
C LEU A 181 -15.72 -15.54 -13.81
N ASP A 182 -15.63 -15.88 -15.09
CA ASP A 182 -14.62 -16.79 -15.62
C ASP A 182 -14.07 -16.29 -16.95
N ILE A 183 -12.77 -16.49 -17.18
CA ILE A 183 -12.13 -16.15 -18.45
C ILE A 183 -12.44 -17.24 -19.48
N ASP A 184 -13.16 -16.88 -20.54
CA ASP A 184 -13.57 -17.84 -21.54
C ASP A 184 -12.36 -18.45 -22.27
N HIS A 185 -12.34 -19.77 -22.37
CA HIS A 185 -11.31 -20.53 -23.08
C HIS A 185 -9.88 -20.31 -22.55
N PHE A 186 -9.70 -20.02 -21.27
CA PHE A 186 -8.36 -19.76 -20.70
C PHE A 186 -7.38 -20.93 -20.87
N LYS A 187 -7.86 -22.18 -20.82
CA LYS A 187 -7.02 -23.35 -21.16
C LYS A 187 -6.41 -23.23 -22.57
N LYS A 188 -7.18 -22.81 -23.58
CA LYS A 188 -6.67 -22.60 -24.94
C LYS A 188 -5.58 -21.52 -24.97
N ILE A 189 -5.71 -20.47 -24.16
CA ILE A 189 -4.69 -19.42 -24.03
C ILE A 189 -3.39 -20.02 -23.48
N ASN A 190 -3.46 -20.82 -22.43
CA ASN A 190 -2.28 -21.52 -21.88
C ASN A 190 -1.65 -22.47 -22.89
N ASP A 191 -2.47 -23.26 -23.59
CA ASP A 191 -1.99 -24.25 -24.56
C ASP A 191 -1.34 -23.57 -25.77
N THR A 192 -1.82 -22.39 -26.17
CA THR A 192 -1.34 -21.65 -27.36
C THR A 192 -0.15 -20.74 -27.06
N TYR A 193 -0.18 -20.03 -25.93
CA TYR A 193 0.79 -18.97 -25.60
C TYR A 193 1.70 -19.30 -24.41
N GLY A 194 1.49 -20.46 -23.78
CA GLY A 194 2.22 -20.92 -22.60
C GLY A 194 1.72 -20.29 -21.28
N HIS A 195 1.94 -21.02 -20.18
CA HIS A 195 1.49 -20.62 -18.84
C HIS A 195 2.00 -19.24 -18.40
N ARG A 196 3.21 -18.84 -18.80
CA ARG A 196 3.74 -17.50 -18.48
C ARG A 196 2.89 -16.39 -19.07
N THR A 197 2.32 -16.60 -20.25
CA THR A 197 1.40 -15.65 -20.89
C THR A 197 0.03 -15.71 -20.23
N GLY A 198 -0.46 -16.90 -19.87
CA GLY A 198 -1.68 -17.05 -19.06
C GLY A 198 -1.61 -16.30 -17.72
N ASP A 199 -0.50 -16.40 -17.01
CA ASP A 199 -0.25 -15.65 -15.77
C ASP A 199 -0.29 -14.13 -15.99
N LEU A 200 0.25 -13.64 -17.12
CA LEU A 200 0.16 -12.23 -17.49
C LEU A 200 -1.28 -11.82 -17.78
N VAL A 201 -2.05 -12.65 -18.48
CA VAL A 201 -3.48 -12.43 -18.73
C VAL A 201 -4.24 -12.35 -17.41
N LEU A 202 -4.03 -13.27 -16.47
CA LEU A 202 -4.70 -13.26 -15.16
C LEU A 202 -4.40 -11.98 -14.38
N ARG A 203 -3.12 -11.55 -14.36
CA ARG A 203 -2.73 -10.28 -13.72
C ARG A 203 -3.42 -9.10 -14.37
N GLU A 204 -3.38 -8.99 -15.69
CA GLU A 204 -3.99 -7.85 -16.40
C GLU A 204 -5.52 -7.85 -16.27
N PHE A 205 -6.15 -9.02 -16.30
CA PHE A 205 -7.59 -9.19 -16.10
C PHE A 205 -8.02 -8.69 -14.72
N ALA A 206 -7.31 -9.14 -13.67
CA ALA A 206 -7.58 -8.71 -12.31
C ALA A 206 -7.37 -7.19 -12.13
N GLN A 207 -6.29 -6.63 -12.66
CA GLN A 207 -6.03 -5.19 -12.58
C GLN A 207 -7.01 -4.35 -13.42
N LEU A 208 -7.53 -4.90 -14.51
CA LEU A 208 -8.58 -4.27 -15.30
C LEU A 208 -9.86 -4.15 -14.48
N ILE A 209 -10.35 -5.26 -13.90
CA ILE A 209 -11.58 -5.25 -13.10
C ILE A 209 -11.42 -4.37 -11.86
N ARG A 210 -10.31 -4.51 -11.11
CA ARG A 210 -10.06 -3.75 -9.89
C ARG A 210 -10.09 -2.22 -10.09
N ARG A 211 -9.71 -1.73 -11.28
CA ARG A 211 -9.76 -0.30 -11.61
C ARG A 211 -11.17 0.21 -11.90
N HIS A 212 -12.09 -0.69 -12.23
CA HIS A 212 -13.47 -0.36 -12.58
C HIS A 212 -14.45 -0.68 -11.45
N THR A 213 -14.10 -1.55 -10.49
CA THR A 213 -14.89 -1.80 -9.27
C THR A 213 -14.77 -0.65 -8.26
N ARG A 214 -15.82 -0.43 -7.45
CA ARG A 214 -15.84 0.58 -6.40
C ARG A 214 -15.00 0.12 -5.20
N LYS A 215 -14.63 1.05 -4.32
CA LYS A 215 -13.93 0.72 -3.06
C LYS A 215 -14.77 -0.12 -2.10
N SER A 216 -16.10 -0.01 -2.17
CA SER A 216 -17.06 -0.79 -1.39
C SER A 216 -17.15 -2.25 -1.84
N ASP A 217 -16.82 -2.51 -3.11
CA ASP A 217 -16.98 -3.83 -3.72
C ASP A 217 -15.83 -4.73 -3.28
N VAL A 218 -16.12 -6.01 -3.05
CA VAL A 218 -15.11 -7.00 -2.67
C VAL A 218 -14.79 -7.84 -3.89
N PHE A 219 -13.64 -7.60 -4.51
CA PHE A 219 -13.18 -8.35 -5.67
C PHE A 219 -12.06 -9.32 -5.30
N ALA A 220 -12.29 -10.61 -5.55
CA ALA A 220 -11.37 -11.68 -5.20
C ALA A 220 -11.16 -12.69 -6.33
N ARG A 221 -10.05 -13.41 -6.26
CA ARG A 221 -9.82 -14.60 -7.08
C ARG A 221 -10.44 -15.81 -6.39
N TYR A 222 -11.35 -16.48 -7.07
CA TYR A 222 -12.09 -17.64 -6.56
C TYR A 222 -11.33 -18.94 -6.85
N GLY A 223 -10.84 -19.09 -8.08
CA GLY A 223 -10.19 -20.30 -8.57
C GLY A 223 -9.04 -20.01 -9.54
N GLY A 224 -8.73 -21.00 -10.40
CA GLY A 224 -7.64 -20.89 -11.37
C GLY A 224 -7.81 -19.71 -12.34
N GLU A 225 -8.95 -19.67 -13.03
CA GLU A 225 -9.33 -18.61 -13.99
C GLU A 225 -10.64 -17.89 -13.59
N GLU A 226 -11.11 -18.17 -12.38
CA GLU A 226 -12.39 -17.72 -11.84
C GLU A 226 -12.19 -16.61 -10.81
N PHE A 227 -13.05 -15.60 -10.89
CA PHE A 227 -13.06 -14.45 -10.00
C PHE A 227 -14.47 -14.18 -9.50
N ILE A 228 -14.57 -13.48 -8.37
CA ILE A 228 -15.84 -13.20 -7.72
C ILE A 228 -15.88 -11.76 -7.22
N ILE A 229 -17.03 -11.10 -7.38
CA ILE A 229 -17.28 -9.73 -6.93
C ILE A 229 -18.50 -9.71 -6.03
N LEU A 230 -18.34 -9.17 -4.82
CA LEU A 230 -19.45 -8.83 -3.93
C LEU A 230 -19.79 -7.35 -4.11
N LEU A 231 -21.06 -7.06 -4.28
CA LEU A 231 -21.61 -5.72 -4.49
C LEU A 231 -22.60 -5.39 -3.35
N PRO A 232 -22.13 -4.83 -2.23
CA PRO A 232 -23.01 -4.33 -1.17
C PRO A 232 -23.93 -3.21 -1.68
N HIS A 233 -25.13 -3.10 -1.11
CA HIS A 233 -26.13 -2.08 -1.44
C HIS A 233 -26.45 -1.99 -2.94
N THR A 234 -26.39 -3.13 -3.65
CA THR A 234 -26.57 -3.17 -5.10
C THR A 234 -27.66 -4.15 -5.46
N PRO A 235 -28.83 -3.67 -5.94
CA PRO A 235 -29.89 -4.53 -6.44
C PRO A 235 -29.51 -5.14 -7.80
N VAL A 236 -30.29 -6.14 -8.22
CA VAL A 236 -30.05 -6.92 -9.44
C VAL A 236 -29.81 -6.06 -10.68
N ASP A 237 -30.58 -4.99 -10.89
CA ASP A 237 -30.41 -4.11 -12.06
C ASP A 237 -29.04 -3.41 -12.06
N GLY A 238 -28.60 -2.96 -10.88
CA GLY A 238 -27.27 -2.36 -10.71
C GLY A 238 -26.15 -3.38 -10.93
N ALA A 239 -26.34 -4.62 -10.47
CA ALA A 239 -25.38 -5.70 -10.69
C ALA A 239 -25.27 -6.09 -12.17
N VAL A 240 -26.40 -6.13 -12.89
CA VAL A 240 -26.41 -6.38 -14.34
C VAL A 240 -25.68 -5.28 -15.10
N VAL A 241 -25.94 -4.01 -14.78
CA VAL A 241 -25.25 -2.88 -15.39
C VAL A 241 -23.73 -2.96 -15.14
N GLU A 242 -23.33 -3.28 -13.92
CA GLU A 242 -21.92 -3.44 -13.56
C GLU A 242 -21.25 -4.59 -14.32
N ALA A 243 -21.91 -5.75 -14.37
CA ALA A 243 -21.41 -6.91 -15.09
C ALA A 243 -21.28 -6.64 -16.59
N GLU A 244 -22.29 -6.02 -17.23
CA GLU A 244 -22.27 -5.64 -18.64
C GLU A 244 -21.11 -4.69 -18.94
N ARG A 245 -20.90 -3.71 -18.05
CA ARG A 245 -19.78 -2.77 -18.14
C ARG A 245 -18.43 -3.48 -18.06
N LEU A 246 -18.24 -4.36 -17.08
CA LEU A 246 -17.01 -5.14 -16.93
C LEU A 246 -16.77 -6.07 -18.14
N ARG A 247 -17.81 -6.76 -18.63
CA ARG A 247 -17.72 -7.62 -19.82
C ARG A 247 -17.24 -6.84 -21.03
N ASN A 248 -17.79 -5.65 -21.25
CA ASN A 248 -17.39 -4.78 -22.35
C ASN A 248 -15.95 -4.27 -22.20
N PHE A 249 -15.50 -3.94 -20.97
CA PHE A 249 -14.10 -3.58 -20.74
C PHE A 249 -13.15 -4.74 -21.07
N ILE A 250 -13.47 -5.95 -20.60
CA ILE A 250 -12.67 -7.16 -20.86
C ILE A 250 -12.57 -7.42 -22.38
N LYS A 251 -13.73 -7.47 -23.06
CA LYS A 251 -13.82 -7.77 -24.49
C LYS A 251 -13.05 -6.81 -25.39
N ASN A 252 -12.95 -5.54 -24.97
CA ASN A 252 -12.27 -4.50 -25.72
C ASN A 252 -10.81 -4.28 -25.26
N HIS A 253 -10.36 -4.95 -24.20
CA HIS A 253 -9.01 -4.80 -23.70
C HIS A 253 -8.01 -5.56 -24.56
N LYS A 254 -6.86 -4.92 -24.84
CA LYS A 254 -5.73 -5.55 -25.53
C LYS A 254 -4.77 -6.13 -24.49
N PHE A 255 -4.93 -7.40 -24.18
CA PHE A 255 -4.07 -8.12 -23.24
C PHE A 255 -2.66 -8.31 -23.81
N LYS A 256 -1.64 -8.02 -23.00
CA LYS A 256 -0.25 -8.18 -23.44
C LYS A 256 0.09 -9.65 -23.69
N GLY A 257 0.84 -9.89 -24.76
CA GLY A 257 1.26 -11.23 -25.17
C GLY A 257 0.23 -11.98 -26.00
N ILE A 258 -1.00 -11.48 -26.13
CA ILE A 258 -2.05 -12.07 -26.97
C ILE A 258 -2.10 -11.35 -28.32
N LYS A 259 -2.02 -12.11 -29.41
CA LYS A 259 -2.04 -11.58 -30.79
C LYS A 259 -3.33 -11.99 -31.49
N ASN A 260 -4.06 -11.03 -32.05
CA ASN A 260 -5.23 -11.24 -32.90
C ASN A 260 -6.39 -12.08 -32.28
N GLU A 261 -6.38 -12.31 -30.97
CA GLU A 261 -7.47 -12.97 -30.24
C GLU A 261 -8.10 -12.00 -29.24
N LYS A 262 -9.43 -12.07 -29.11
CA LYS A 262 -10.17 -11.34 -28.08
C LYS A 262 -10.37 -12.26 -26.89
N ILE A 263 -10.01 -11.78 -25.71
CA ILE A 263 -10.34 -12.45 -24.45
C ILE A 263 -11.73 -11.98 -24.04
N THR A 264 -12.63 -12.92 -23.76
CA THR A 264 -13.98 -12.65 -23.25
C THR A 264 -14.14 -13.27 -21.87
N SER A 265 -15.22 -12.92 -21.20
CA SER A 265 -15.56 -13.49 -19.91
C SER A 265 -17.06 -13.75 -19.84
N SER A 266 -17.40 -14.90 -19.27
CA SER A 266 -18.77 -15.25 -18.90
C SER A 266 -19.01 -14.88 -17.44
N MET A 267 -20.22 -14.43 -17.12
CA MET A 267 -20.56 -13.98 -15.76
C MET A 267 -21.92 -14.53 -15.31
N GLY A 268 -21.98 -14.99 -14.07
CA GLY A 268 -23.19 -15.37 -13.37
C GLY A 268 -23.50 -14.40 -12.24
N ILE A 269 -24.76 -13.97 -12.11
CA ILE A 269 -25.18 -13.00 -11.09
C ILE A 269 -26.21 -13.64 -10.18
N ALA A 270 -26.08 -13.43 -8.87
CA ALA A 270 -27.15 -13.65 -7.90
C ALA A 270 -27.32 -12.41 -7.01
N CYS A 271 -28.53 -12.19 -6.51
CA CYS A 271 -28.85 -11.03 -5.68
C CYS A 271 -29.78 -11.46 -4.55
N TRP A 272 -29.49 -11.01 -3.34
CA TRP A 272 -30.39 -11.08 -2.19
C TRP A 272 -31.11 -9.72 -2.05
N PRO A 273 -32.40 -9.66 -1.63
CA PRO A 273 -33.23 -10.78 -1.18
C PRO A 273 -33.98 -11.48 -2.33
N VAL A 274 -33.72 -12.78 -2.51
CA VAL A 274 -34.55 -13.69 -3.30
C VAL A 274 -34.80 -14.95 -2.46
N HIS A 275 -35.96 -15.58 -2.61
CA HIS A 275 -36.40 -16.65 -1.71
C HIS A 275 -35.49 -17.89 -1.68
N GLU A 276 -34.69 -18.11 -2.72
CA GLU A 276 -33.73 -19.20 -2.79
C GLU A 276 -32.45 -18.94 -1.97
N ILE A 277 -32.25 -17.73 -1.45
CA ILE A 277 -31.04 -17.34 -0.70
C ILE A 277 -31.40 -17.14 0.77
N ASN A 278 -31.06 -18.12 1.61
CA ASN A 278 -31.22 -18.05 3.06
C ASN A 278 -29.88 -17.87 3.77
N THR A 279 -28.78 -18.19 3.10
CA THR A 279 -27.41 -18.09 3.62
C THR A 279 -26.50 -17.36 2.65
N ALA A 280 -25.35 -16.89 3.16
CA ALA A 280 -24.28 -16.35 2.35
C ALA A 280 -23.82 -17.32 1.25
N ASP A 281 -23.73 -18.62 1.54
CA ASP A 281 -23.29 -19.65 0.59
C ASP A 281 -24.29 -19.89 -0.55
N ASP A 282 -25.59 -19.74 -0.28
CA ASP A 282 -26.63 -19.82 -1.32
C ASP A 282 -26.41 -18.74 -2.39
N LEU A 283 -25.99 -17.53 -1.99
CA LEU A 283 -25.70 -16.42 -2.90
C LEU A 283 -24.56 -16.79 -3.87
N ILE A 284 -23.49 -17.40 -3.38
CA ILE A 284 -22.37 -17.86 -4.23
C ILE A 284 -22.85 -18.99 -5.15
N THR A 285 -23.54 -19.98 -4.59
CA THR A 285 -24.00 -21.17 -5.33
C THR A 285 -24.92 -20.79 -6.49
N LEU A 286 -25.84 -19.85 -6.29
CA LEU A 286 -26.72 -19.37 -7.36
C LEU A 286 -25.96 -18.55 -8.42
N ALA A 287 -24.94 -17.78 -8.02
CA ALA A 287 -24.09 -17.05 -8.96
C ALA A 287 -23.26 -18.03 -9.82
N ASP A 288 -22.70 -19.08 -9.22
CA ASP A 288 -21.96 -20.13 -9.92
C ASP A 288 -22.86 -20.91 -10.90
N HIS A 289 -24.05 -21.33 -10.47
CA HIS A 289 -25.03 -21.95 -11.36
C HIS A 289 -25.41 -21.04 -12.55
N ALA A 290 -25.47 -19.73 -12.33
CA ALA A 290 -25.71 -18.77 -13.39
C ALA A 290 -24.52 -18.65 -14.34
N LEU A 291 -23.29 -18.66 -13.83
CA LEU A 291 -22.07 -18.67 -14.63
C LEU A 291 -22.00 -19.93 -15.50
N PHE A 292 -22.31 -21.09 -14.93
CA PHE A 292 -22.37 -22.34 -15.69
C PHE A 292 -23.36 -22.24 -16.87
N ARG A 293 -24.53 -21.64 -16.66
CA ARG A 293 -25.50 -21.37 -17.75
C ARG A 293 -24.96 -20.38 -18.78
N ALA A 294 -24.21 -19.36 -18.38
CA ALA A 294 -23.55 -18.44 -19.31
C ALA A 294 -22.55 -19.18 -20.20
N LYS A 295 -21.70 -20.04 -19.61
CA LYS A 295 -20.72 -20.86 -20.32
C LYS A 295 -21.38 -21.85 -21.28
N SER A 296 -22.41 -22.57 -20.84
CA SER A 296 -23.07 -23.60 -21.65
C SER A 296 -23.94 -23.03 -22.78
N SER A 297 -24.44 -21.80 -22.63
CA SER A 297 -25.27 -21.15 -23.66
C SER A 297 -24.48 -20.31 -24.67
N GLY A 298 -23.15 -20.42 -24.73
CA GLY A 298 -22.33 -19.82 -25.78
C GLY A 298 -21.32 -18.76 -25.35
N ARG A 299 -21.09 -18.57 -24.04
CA ARG A 299 -20.05 -17.69 -23.47
C ARG A 299 -20.21 -16.20 -23.84
N ASP A 300 -19.25 -15.35 -23.43
CA ASP A 300 -19.25 -13.88 -23.62
C ASP A 300 -20.61 -13.24 -23.27
N LYS A 301 -21.18 -13.64 -22.14
CA LYS A 301 -22.50 -13.18 -21.70
C LYS A 301 -22.66 -13.21 -20.20
N ILE A 302 -23.74 -12.56 -19.78
CA ILE A 302 -24.19 -12.52 -18.40
C ILE A 302 -25.48 -13.31 -18.27
N VAL A 303 -25.59 -14.08 -17.19
CA VAL A 303 -26.82 -14.76 -16.81
C VAL A 303 -27.12 -14.42 -15.35
N VAL A 304 -28.36 -14.04 -15.07
CA VAL A 304 -28.84 -13.84 -13.70
C VAL A 304 -29.45 -15.15 -13.18
N SER A 305 -29.27 -15.44 -11.89
CA SER A 305 -30.01 -16.51 -11.22
C SER A 305 -31.51 -16.25 -11.36
N LYS A 306 -32.28 -17.29 -11.69
CA LYS A 306 -33.71 -17.10 -11.93
C LYS A 306 -34.34 -16.64 -10.62
N GLN A 307 -34.96 -15.46 -10.62
CA GLN A 307 -36.00 -15.14 -9.64
C GLN A 307 -37.25 -15.90 -10.08
N LEU A 308 -37.70 -16.93 -9.36
CA LEU A 308 -39.11 -17.33 -9.53
C LEU A 308 -39.95 -16.16 -8.99
N ARG A 309 -40.45 -15.31 -9.89
CA ARG A 309 -41.51 -14.36 -9.53
C ARG A 309 -42.66 -15.19 -8.97
N LYS A 310 -43.01 -15.01 -7.69
CA LYS A 310 -44.36 -15.36 -7.22
C LYS A 310 -45.33 -14.73 -8.22
N LYS A 311 -46.19 -15.54 -8.85
CA LYS A 311 -47.37 -15.01 -9.54
C LYS A 311 -47.99 -14.02 -8.56
N LYS A 312 -48.12 -12.75 -8.98
CA LYS A 312 -49.08 -11.87 -8.34
C LYS A 312 -50.40 -12.63 -8.37
N ASP A 313 -50.91 -13.02 -7.22
CA ASP A 313 -52.29 -13.45 -7.10
C ASP A 313 -53.12 -12.34 -7.73
N LYS A 314 -53.74 -12.68 -8.86
CA LYS A 314 -54.75 -11.82 -9.47
C LYS A 314 -55.98 -11.97 -8.59
N ASN A 315 -56.27 -10.90 -7.85
CA ASN A 315 -57.51 -10.56 -7.14
C ASN A 315 -58.02 -11.57 -6.10
#